data_AF-A0A8I1QJP1-F1
#
_entry.id   AF-A0A8I1QJP1-F1
#
_cell.length_a   1.000
_cell.length_b   1.000
_cell.length_c   1.000
_cell.angle_alpha   90.00
_cell.angle_beta   90.00
_cell.angle_gamma   90.00
#
_symmetry.space_group_name_H-M   'P 1'
#
loop_
_entity.id
_entity.type
_entity.pdbx_description
1 polymer ?
#
loop_
_entity_poly.entity_id
_entity_poly.type
_entity_poly.pdbx_seq_one_letter_code
_entity_poly.pdbx_strand_id
1 'polypeptide(L)'
;MRSPQPATVVIACPHCGTRYQVPPETLGPTGRKVSCAHCGKAWLAEAKMLPMEEDRLFTPHEEEALDREFKAIENRTGIAEIPASLRGVMPDGAPPPEVVRSIAEIKAAIAPKPAETPTEPPPPRPSAAERAASGKLEKRQRAVARGLPAARLFRMIRIAAVLLLLAVVAGGLLLRTEIVKLAPAMAGFYSAIGLGVNVVGLEFSEVSTLMSRRGDSEVISVTATIRGVEARRVVVPPVVVSLLDAKGASLYQWSVMPPAPDVEPGEAVAFSAELASPPKGATQLRLGFAPGRQNVAVAVPAATKQTSQETTH
;
A
#
# COMPACT_ATOMS: atom_id res chain seq x y z
N MET A 1 -41.31 15.94 -3.56
CA MET A 1 -41.10 14.81 -4.49
C MET A 1 -39.71 14.96 -5.09
N ARG A 2 -38.77 14.11 -4.69
CA ARG A 2 -37.36 14.18 -5.11
C ARG A 2 -37.25 13.40 -6.42
N SER A 3 -36.91 14.07 -7.52
CA SER A 3 -36.70 13.39 -8.80
C SER A 3 -35.64 12.30 -8.64
N PRO A 4 -35.91 11.04 -9.04
CA PRO A 4 -34.88 10.01 -9.04
C PRO A 4 -33.83 10.39 -10.08
N GLN A 5 -32.58 10.59 -9.67
CA GLN A 5 -31.49 10.71 -10.62
C GLN A 5 -31.31 9.34 -11.30
N PRO A 6 -31.31 9.25 -12.64
CA PRO A 6 -31.07 7.98 -13.31
C PRO A 6 -29.65 7.53 -13.01
N ALA A 7 -29.50 6.35 -12.42
CA ALA A 7 -28.20 5.72 -12.25
C ALA A 7 -27.56 5.58 -13.64
N THR A 8 -26.31 6.02 -13.82
CA THR A 8 -25.58 5.87 -15.08
C THR A 8 -24.45 4.87 -14.91
N VAL A 9 -24.18 4.09 -15.97
CA VAL A 9 -23.06 3.14 -16.03
C VAL A 9 -22.04 3.66 -17.04
N VAL A 10 -20.75 3.50 -16.73
CA VAL A 10 -19.65 3.91 -17.63
C VAL A 10 -19.22 2.71 -18.48
N ILE A 11 -19.28 2.87 -19.80
CA ILE A 11 -18.74 1.91 -20.78
C ILE A 11 -17.52 2.49 -21.48
N ALA A 12 -16.54 1.64 -21.83
CA ALA A 12 -15.30 2.06 -22.49
C ALA A 12 -15.15 1.37 -23.85
N CYS A 13 -14.73 2.12 -24.87
CA CYS A 13 -14.44 1.56 -26.18
C CYS A 13 -13.13 0.75 -26.14
N PRO A 14 -13.14 -0.55 -26.52
CA PRO A 14 -11.93 -1.39 -26.49
C PRO A 14 -10.88 -0.98 -27.53
N HIS A 15 -11.24 -0.16 -28.51
CA HIS A 15 -10.35 0.21 -29.61
C HIS A 15 -9.61 1.54 -29.43
N CYS A 16 -10.19 2.49 -28.70
CA CYS A 16 -9.61 3.83 -28.50
C CYS A 16 -9.67 4.34 -27.06
N GLY A 17 -10.29 3.58 -26.14
CA GLY A 17 -10.35 3.93 -24.71
C GLY A 17 -11.33 5.05 -24.35
N THR A 18 -12.07 5.62 -25.31
CA THR A 18 -13.09 6.65 -25.03
C THR A 18 -14.18 6.09 -24.12
N ARG A 19 -14.52 6.83 -23.06
CA ARG A 19 -15.51 6.45 -22.04
C ARG A 19 -16.84 7.18 -22.26
N TYR A 20 -17.96 6.48 -22.10
CA TYR A 20 -19.30 7.02 -22.25
C TYR A 20 -20.14 6.68 -21.01
N GLN A 21 -20.93 7.64 -20.53
CA GLN A 21 -21.93 7.43 -19.48
C GLN A 21 -23.28 7.16 -20.13
N VAL A 22 -23.87 6.01 -19.87
CA VAL A 22 -25.17 5.60 -20.45
C VAL A 22 -26.10 5.07 -19.35
N PRO A 23 -27.41 5.31 -19.45
CA PRO A 23 -28.36 4.69 -18.52
C PRO A 23 -28.38 3.16 -18.70
N PRO A 24 -28.39 2.36 -17.62
CA PRO A 24 -28.32 0.90 -17.68
C PRO A 24 -29.53 0.30 -18.41
N GLU A 25 -30.70 0.96 -18.39
CA GLU A 25 -31.87 0.55 -19.17
C GLU A 25 -31.62 0.47 -20.69
N THR A 26 -30.65 1.23 -21.20
CA THR A 26 -30.33 1.24 -22.64
C THR A 26 -29.47 0.07 -23.08
N LEU A 27 -28.73 -0.55 -22.16
CA LEU A 27 -27.83 -1.68 -22.46
C LEU A 27 -28.53 -3.03 -22.27
N GLY A 28 -29.45 -3.14 -21.30
CA GLY A 28 -30.13 -4.38 -20.96
C GLY A 28 -29.20 -5.42 -20.30
N PRO A 29 -29.76 -6.50 -19.72
CA PRO A 29 -28.99 -7.49 -18.97
C PRO A 29 -28.09 -8.37 -19.85
N THR A 30 -28.40 -8.51 -21.14
CA THR A 30 -27.65 -9.33 -22.10
C THR A 30 -26.59 -8.55 -22.89
N GLY A 31 -26.41 -7.26 -22.59
CA GLY A 31 -25.59 -6.33 -23.37
C GLY A 31 -26.22 -5.92 -24.70
N ARG A 32 -25.74 -4.80 -25.27
CA ARG A 32 -26.20 -4.23 -26.55
C ARG A 32 -25.01 -3.85 -27.42
N LYS A 33 -25.14 -4.03 -28.73
CA LYS A 33 -24.13 -3.58 -29.71
C LYS A 33 -24.17 -2.06 -29.83
N VAL A 34 -23.06 -1.40 -29.53
CA VAL A 34 -22.89 0.06 -29.56
C VAL A 34 -21.73 0.43 -30.48
N SER A 35 -21.78 1.60 -31.13
CA SER A 35 -20.72 2.12 -32.00
C SER A 35 -19.98 3.28 -31.34
N CYS A 36 -18.65 3.34 -31.54
CA CYS A 36 -17.84 4.39 -30.95
C CYS A 36 -17.96 5.67 -31.78
N ALA A 37 -18.37 6.79 -31.17
CA ALA A 37 -18.39 8.07 -31.86
C ALA A 37 -16.99 8.58 -32.23
N HIS A 38 -15.96 8.17 -31.48
CA HIS A 38 -14.57 8.59 -31.73
C HIS A 38 -13.87 7.78 -32.83
N CYS A 39 -14.03 6.45 -32.86
CA CYS A 39 -13.30 5.58 -33.80
C CYS A 39 -14.20 4.76 -34.75
N GLY A 40 -15.52 4.94 -34.72
CA GLY A 40 -16.51 4.30 -35.59
C GLY A 40 -16.75 2.81 -35.37
N LYS A 41 -15.84 2.10 -34.70
CA LYS A 41 -15.92 0.65 -34.48
C LYS A 41 -17.05 0.27 -33.53
N ALA A 42 -17.81 -0.76 -33.90
CA ALA A 42 -18.91 -1.30 -33.10
C ALA A 42 -18.43 -2.45 -32.20
N TRP A 43 -18.88 -2.47 -30.94
CA TRP A 43 -18.60 -3.53 -29.98
C TRP A 43 -19.84 -3.84 -29.13
N LEU A 44 -19.84 -4.97 -28.42
CA LEU A 44 -20.90 -5.34 -27.48
C LEU A 44 -20.59 -4.72 -26.10
N ALA A 45 -21.46 -3.85 -25.60
CA ALA A 45 -21.34 -3.27 -24.27
C ALA A 45 -22.33 -3.93 -23.31
N GLU A 46 -21.83 -4.40 -22.17
CA GLU A 46 -22.62 -5.06 -21.13
C GLU A 46 -22.68 -4.17 -19.88
N ALA A 47 -23.88 -3.95 -19.35
CA ALA A 47 -24.05 -3.35 -18.04
C ALA A 47 -23.85 -4.45 -16.98
N LYS A 48 -22.61 -4.68 -16.58
CA LYS A 48 -22.33 -5.57 -15.44
C LYS A 48 -22.83 -4.90 -14.16
N MET A 49 -24.13 -5.04 -13.88
CA MET A 49 -24.66 -4.85 -12.54
C MET A 49 -24.06 -5.96 -11.69
N LEU A 50 -22.96 -5.66 -11.00
CA LEU A 50 -22.51 -6.52 -9.92
C LEU A 50 -23.68 -6.66 -8.96
N PRO A 51 -23.99 -7.88 -8.47
CA PRO A 51 -24.97 -8.03 -7.41
C PRO A 51 -24.54 -7.07 -6.31
N MET A 52 -25.49 -6.24 -5.88
CA MET A 52 -25.30 -5.32 -4.78
C MET A 52 -25.14 -6.22 -3.55
N GLU A 53 -23.92 -6.67 -3.31
CA GLU A 53 -23.51 -7.18 -2.01
C GLU A 53 -23.94 -6.10 -1.04
N GLU A 54 -24.85 -6.41 -0.13
CA GLU A 54 -25.41 -5.42 0.77
C GLU A 54 -24.24 -4.68 1.38
N ASP A 55 -24.13 -3.38 1.08
CA ASP A 55 -23.03 -2.49 1.48
C ASP A 55 -23.19 -2.19 2.99
N ARG A 56 -23.29 -3.25 3.77
CA ARG A 56 -23.44 -3.25 5.21
C ARG A 56 -22.05 -3.06 5.77
N LEU A 57 -21.82 -1.86 6.28
CA LEU A 57 -20.60 -1.48 6.98
C LEU A 57 -20.36 -2.31 8.25
N PHE A 58 -21.39 -2.96 8.78
CA PHE A 58 -21.33 -3.80 9.98
C PHE A 58 -22.13 -5.08 9.78
N THR A 59 -21.57 -6.19 10.28
CA THR A 59 -22.27 -7.47 10.42
C THR A 59 -23.20 -7.43 11.65
N PRO A 60 -24.26 -8.26 11.72
CA PRO A 60 -25.16 -8.30 12.87
C PRO A 60 -24.43 -8.54 14.21
N HIS A 61 -23.35 -9.32 14.19
CA HIS A 61 -22.51 -9.56 15.36
C HIS A 61 -21.71 -8.33 15.79
N GLU A 62 -21.25 -7.51 14.85
CA GLU A 62 -20.56 -6.25 15.14
C GLU A 62 -21.52 -5.20 15.71
N GLU A 63 -22.76 -5.16 15.21
CA GLU A 63 -23.82 -4.31 15.78
C GLU A 63 -24.08 -4.68 17.25
N GLU A 64 -24.24 -5.97 17.56
CA GLU A 64 -24.42 -6.45 18.94
C GLU A 64 -23.19 -6.16 19.85
N ALA A 65 -21.98 -6.15 19.29
CA ALA A 65 -20.77 -5.79 20.02
C ALA A 65 -20.77 -4.28 20.35
N LEU A 66 -21.12 -3.44 19.38
CA LEU A 66 -21.20 -1.99 19.56
C LEU A 66 -22.26 -1.61 20.60
N ASP A 67 -23.43 -2.25 20.56
CA ASP A 67 -24.52 -2.03 21.51
C ASP A 67 -24.10 -2.35 22.95
N ARG A 68 -23.33 -3.43 23.15
CA ARG A 68 -22.79 -3.78 24.47
C ARG A 68 -21.79 -2.74 24.96
N GLU A 69 -20.93 -2.26 24.08
CA GLU A 69 -19.92 -1.26 24.42
C GLU A 69 -20.58 0.09 24.75
N PHE A 70 -21.59 0.49 23.98
CA PHE A 70 -22.35 1.70 24.23
C PHE A 70 -23.07 1.67 25.58
N LYS A 71 -23.74 0.56 25.92
CA LYS A 71 -24.37 0.36 27.24
C LYS A 71 -23.35 0.38 28.38
N ALA A 72 -22.15 -0.13 28.15
CA ALA A 72 -21.08 -0.08 29.16
C ALA A 72 -20.60 1.36 29.42
N ILE A 73 -20.53 2.19 28.37
CA ILE A 73 -20.20 3.62 28.48
C ILE A 73 -21.33 4.38 29.19
N GLU A 74 -22.58 4.11 28.83
CA GLU A 74 -23.77 4.71 29.46
C GLU A 74 -23.80 4.43 30.96
N ASN A 75 -23.61 3.16 31.36
CA ASN A 75 -23.55 2.76 32.77
C ASN A 75 -22.37 3.41 33.52
N ARG A 76 -21.24 3.64 32.84
CA ARG A 76 -20.06 4.29 33.43
C ARG A 76 -20.23 5.81 33.58
N THR A 77 -20.92 6.44 32.65
CA THR A 77 -21.04 7.90 32.58
C THR A 77 -22.32 8.42 33.26
N GLY A 78 -23.30 7.55 33.52
CA GLY A 78 -24.59 7.91 34.12
C GLY A 78 -25.46 8.77 33.20
N ILE A 79 -25.12 8.86 31.92
CA ILE A 79 -25.86 9.64 30.91
C ILE A 79 -26.93 8.72 30.30
N ALA A 80 -27.88 8.29 31.12
CA ALA A 80 -29.01 7.47 30.65
C ALA A 80 -30.12 8.31 30.00
N GLU A 81 -30.12 9.63 30.22
CA GLU A 81 -31.14 10.55 29.72
C GLU A 81 -30.53 11.80 29.10
N ILE A 82 -31.11 12.26 27.99
CA ILE A 82 -30.82 13.58 27.42
C ILE A 82 -31.13 14.63 28.50
N PRO A 83 -30.15 15.44 28.93
CA PRO A 83 -30.37 16.42 29.99
C PRO A 83 -31.46 17.40 29.57
N ALA A 84 -32.29 17.81 30.53
CA ALA A 84 -33.46 18.67 30.28
C ALA A 84 -33.12 19.96 29.49
N SER A 85 -31.88 20.45 29.62
CA SER A 85 -31.34 21.59 28.88
C SER A 85 -31.27 21.39 27.36
N LEU A 86 -31.10 20.17 26.88
CA LEU A 86 -31.10 19.83 25.45
C LEU A 86 -32.51 19.53 24.91
N ARG A 87 -33.48 19.26 25.80
CA ARG A 87 -34.85 18.90 25.43
C ARG A 87 -35.65 20.11 24.89
N GLY A 88 -35.25 21.34 25.23
CA GLY A 88 -35.87 22.58 24.76
C GLY A 88 -35.36 23.14 23.42
N VAL A 89 -34.46 22.42 22.73
CA VAL A 89 -33.90 22.88 21.43
C VAL A 89 -34.71 22.36 20.24
N MET A 90 -35.61 21.39 20.44
CA MET A 90 -36.58 20.99 19.42
C MET A 90 -37.83 21.87 19.55
N PRO A 91 -38.26 22.60 18.50
CA PRO A 91 -39.57 23.24 18.51
C PRO A 91 -40.64 22.15 18.67
N ASP A 92 -41.56 22.36 19.61
CA ASP A 92 -42.63 21.43 20.01
C ASP A 92 -43.49 21.02 18.81
N GLY A 93 -43.12 19.95 18.09
CA GLY A 93 -43.97 19.10 17.24
C GLY A 93 -44.91 19.77 16.24
N ALA A 94 -44.84 21.09 16.05
CA ALA A 94 -45.75 21.85 15.25
C ALA A 94 -45.20 21.82 13.83
N PRO A 95 -45.88 21.18 12.86
CA PRO A 95 -45.50 21.33 11.47
C PRO A 95 -45.48 22.84 11.16
N PRO A 96 -44.41 23.37 10.52
CA PRO A 96 -44.42 24.76 10.09
C PRO A 96 -45.69 24.97 9.26
N PRO A 97 -46.40 26.11 9.43
CA PRO A 97 -47.64 26.33 8.72
C PRO A 97 -47.38 26.13 7.22
N GLU A 98 -48.15 25.24 6.60
CA GLU A 98 -48.08 24.99 5.16
C GLU A 98 -48.65 26.22 4.46
N VAL A 99 -47.83 27.28 4.37
CA VAL A 99 -48.19 28.48 3.62
C VAL A 99 -48.02 28.12 2.15
N VAL A 100 -49.08 27.59 1.55
CA VAL A 100 -49.20 27.42 0.10
C VAL A 100 -49.34 28.82 -0.51
N ARG A 101 -48.22 29.56 -0.59
CA ARG A 101 -48.17 30.80 -1.39
C ARG A 101 -48.32 30.40 -2.85
N SER A 102 -49.28 31.03 -3.52
CA SER A 102 -49.50 30.77 -4.94
C SER A 102 -48.22 31.10 -5.72
N ILE A 103 -47.96 30.36 -6.81
CA ILE A 103 -46.81 30.62 -7.69
C ILE A 103 -46.82 32.06 -8.22
N ALA A 104 -48.00 32.69 -8.31
CA ALA A 104 -48.16 34.10 -8.67
C ALA A 104 -47.65 35.07 -7.59
N GLU A 105 -47.88 34.79 -6.30
CA GLU A 105 -47.31 35.58 -5.19
C GLU A 105 -45.79 35.43 -5.09
N ILE A 106 -45.29 34.22 -5.30
CA ILE A 106 -43.84 33.96 -5.29
C ILE A 106 -43.19 34.66 -6.48
N LYS A 107 -43.80 34.62 -7.67
CA LYS A 107 -43.31 35.38 -8.84
C LYS A 107 -43.42 36.89 -8.65
N ALA A 108 -44.47 37.40 -8.01
CA ALA A 108 -44.63 38.84 -7.75
C ALA A 108 -43.63 39.36 -6.72
N ALA A 109 -43.26 38.54 -5.72
CA ALA A 109 -42.22 38.89 -4.75
C ALA A 109 -40.79 38.80 -5.34
N ILE A 110 -40.58 37.99 -6.38
CA ILE A 110 -39.28 37.81 -7.05
C ILE A 110 -39.15 38.70 -8.29
N ALA A 111 -40.25 39.18 -8.87
CA ALA A 111 -40.24 40.08 -10.01
C ALA A 111 -39.53 41.40 -9.61
N PRO A 112 -38.41 41.75 -10.26
CA PRO A 112 -37.77 43.03 -9.99
C PRO A 112 -38.75 44.13 -10.39
N LYS A 113 -39.21 44.90 -9.40
CA LYS A 113 -39.96 46.14 -9.62
C LYS A 113 -39.17 46.98 -10.62
N PRO A 114 -39.73 47.38 -11.77
CA PRO A 114 -39.06 48.28 -12.70
C PRO A 114 -38.70 49.56 -11.95
N ALA A 115 -37.42 49.69 -11.63
CA ALA A 115 -36.88 50.91 -11.10
C ALA A 115 -36.87 51.90 -12.26
N GLU A 116 -37.80 52.86 -12.22
CA GLU A 116 -37.42 54.22 -12.56
C GLU A 116 -36.12 54.52 -11.81
N THR A 117 -35.20 55.26 -12.43
CA THR A 117 -33.90 55.56 -11.84
C THR A 117 -34.01 56.84 -11.00
N PRO A 118 -34.29 56.80 -9.68
CA PRO A 118 -33.77 57.82 -8.79
C PRO A 118 -32.25 57.73 -8.84
N THR A 119 -31.61 58.88 -9.04
CA THR A 119 -30.20 59.05 -8.68
C THR A 119 -30.03 58.67 -7.21
N GLU A 120 -29.59 57.43 -6.97
CA GLU A 120 -29.29 56.91 -5.64
C GLU A 120 -28.09 57.71 -5.09
N PRO A 121 -28.23 58.43 -3.96
CA PRO A 121 -27.09 59.04 -3.32
C PRO A 121 -26.11 57.92 -2.93
N PRO A 122 -24.78 58.16 -3.00
CA PRO A 122 -23.79 57.12 -2.73
C PRO A 122 -24.05 56.47 -1.36
N PRO A 123 -23.81 55.16 -1.22
CA PRO A 123 -24.11 54.43 0.01
C PRO A 123 -23.53 55.19 1.21
N PRO A 124 -24.30 55.33 2.31
CA PRO A 124 -23.87 56.12 3.45
C PRO A 124 -22.51 55.58 3.90
N ARG A 125 -21.50 56.45 3.83
CA ARG A 125 -20.16 56.07 4.27
C ARG A 125 -20.30 55.64 5.73
N PRO A 126 -19.76 54.48 6.14
CA PRO A 126 -19.94 53.97 7.48
C PRO A 126 -19.58 55.07 8.48
N SER A 127 -20.44 55.28 9.47
CA SER A 127 -20.23 56.34 10.44
C SER A 127 -18.89 56.14 11.15
N ALA A 128 -18.30 57.22 11.68
CA ALA A 128 -17.08 57.11 12.48
C ALA A 128 -17.25 56.11 13.64
N ALA A 129 -18.46 56.00 14.19
CA ALA A 129 -18.83 55.02 15.21
C ALA A 129 -18.82 53.58 14.69
N GLU A 130 -19.37 53.31 13.50
CA GLU A 130 -19.36 51.98 12.89
C GLU A 130 -17.95 51.54 12.50
N ARG A 131 -17.12 52.43 11.93
CA ARG A 131 -15.70 52.13 11.65
C ARG A 131 -14.92 51.85 12.94
N ALA A 132 -15.21 52.59 14.01
CA ALA A 132 -14.59 52.35 15.30
C ALA A 132 -15.07 51.03 15.94
N ALA A 133 -16.34 50.67 15.77
CA ALA A 133 -16.92 49.41 16.27
C ALA A 133 -16.39 48.18 15.51
N SER A 134 -16.38 48.24 14.18
CA SER A 134 -15.80 47.19 13.33
C SER A 134 -14.28 47.06 13.54
N GLY A 135 -13.55 48.18 13.66
CA GLY A 135 -12.13 48.17 14.02
C GLY A 135 -11.85 47.61 15.43
N LYS A 136 -12.76 47.80 16.40
CA LYS A 136 -12.67 47.18 17.74
C LYS A 136 -12.92 45.68 17.68
N LEU A 137 -13.92 45.22 16.92
CA LEU A 137 -14.19 43.79 16.72
C LEU A 137 -13.01 43.10 16.04
N GLU A 138 -12.48 43.70 14.98
CA GLU A 138 -11.34 43.17 14.22
C GLU A 138 -10.06 43.10 15.07
N LYS A 139 -9.81 44.11 15.91
CA LYS A 139 -8.72 44.07 16.91
C LYS A 139 -8.90 42.95 17.92
N ARG A 140 -10.13 42.73 18.43
CA ARG A 140 -10.44 41.63 19.37
C ARG A 140 -10.28 40.26 18.71
N GLN A 141 -10.77 40.08 17.48
CA GLN A 141 -10.61 38.84 16.71
C GLN A 141 -9.13 38.53 16.43
N ARG A 142 -8.33 39.55 16.06
CA ARG A 142 -6.88 39.41 15.87
C ARG A 142 -6.14 39.13 17.19
N ALA A 143 -6.64 39.62 18.32
CA ALA A 143 -6.07 39.30 19.63
C ALA A 143 -6.36 37.84 20.03
N VAL A 144 -7.57 37.34 19.79
CA VAL A 144 -7.93 35.92 20.00
C VAL A 144 -7.11 35.00 19.10
N ALA A 145 -6.92 35.35 17.82
CA ALA A 145 -6.09 34.59 16.89
C ALA A 145 -4.59 34.58 17.25
N ARG A 146 -4.09 35.62 17.92
CA ARG A 146 -2.72 35.65 18.49
C ARG A 146 -2.62 34.83 19.79
N GLY A 147 -3.73 34.65 20.51
CA GLY A 147 -3.83 33.96 21.80
C GLY A 147 -4.10 32.46 21.74
N LEU A 148 -4.10 31.84 20.55
CA LEU A 148 -4.24 30.38 20.39
C LEU A 148 -2.91 29.70 19.96
N PRO A 149 -1.79 29.89 20.69
CA PRO A 149 -0.52 29.23 20.36
C PRO A 149 -0.63 27.70 20.44
N ALA A 150 -1.56 27.19 21.25
CA ALA A 150 -1.80 25.76 21.42
C ALA A 150 -2.25 25.06 20.13
N ALA A 151 -3.17 25.64 19.34
CA ALA A 151 -3.67 24.99 18.12
C ALA A 151 -2.61 24.89 17.01
N ARG A 152 -1.73 25.90 16.90
CA ARG A 152 -0.57 25.86 16.00
C ARG A 152 0.49 24.90 16.51
N LEU A 153 0.76 24.90 17.82
CA LEU A 153 1.70 23.98 18.45
C LEU A 153 1.27 22.51 18.27
N PHE A 154 0.01 22.16 18.54
CA PHE A 154 -0.51 20.81 18.32
C PHE A 154 -0.46 20.40 16.84
N ARG A 155 -0.69 21.32 15.90
CA ARG A 155 -0.50 21.04 14.46
C ARG A 155 0.97 20.76 14.13
N MET A 156 1.90 21.56 14.66
CA MET A 156 3.34 21.35 14.46
C MET A 156 3.82 20.05 15.10
N ILE A 157 3.33 19.71 16.30
CA ILE A 157 3.63 18.43 16.97
C ILE A 157 3.11 17.25 16.15
N ARG A 158 1.90 17.33 15.59
CA ARG A 158 1.37 16.27 14.71
C ARG A 158 2.21 16.10 13.44
N ILE A 159 2.57 17.21 12.78
CA ILE A 159 3.43 17.16 11.60
C ILE A 159 4.80 16.58 11.97
N ALA A 160 5.40 17.03 13.07
CA ALA A 160 6.68 16.51 13.56
C ALA A 160 6.59 15.01 13.89
N ALA A 161 5.49 14.55 14.51
CA ALA A 161 5.27 13.13 14.80
C ALA A 161 5.13 12.29 13.53
N VAL A 162 4.41 12.78 12.51
CA VAL A 162 4.30 12.10 11.22
C VAL A 162 5.66 12.05 10.52
N LEU A 163 6.40 13.16 10.50
CA LEU A 163 7.74 13.20 9.92
C LEU A 163 8.72 12.28 10.67
N LEU A 164 8.63 12.22 12.00
CA LEU A 164 9.42 11.31 12.82
C LEU A 164 9.09 9.85 12.49
N LEU A 165 7.80 9.51 12.39
CA LEU A 165 7.37 8.16 12.02
C LEU A 165 7.86 7.77 10.62
N LEU A 166 7.72 8.68 9.65
CA LEU A 166 8.27 8.47 8.30
C LEU A 166 9.79 8.30 8.32
N ALA A 167 10.51 9.08 9.12
CA ALA A 167 11.96 8.95 9.28
C ALA A 167 12.35 7.60 9.90
N VAL A 168 11.61 7.11 10.90
CA VAL A 168 11.83 5.79 11.50
C VAL A 168 11.59 4.67 10.50
N VAL A 169 10.49 4.73 9.75
CA VAL A 169 10.17 3.73 8.71
C VAL A 169 11.22 3.76 7.60
N ALA A 170 11.56 4.93 7.08
CA ALA A 170 12.58 5.10 6.06
C ALA A 170 13.95 4.60 6.56
N GLY A 171 14.33 4.93 7.80
CA GLY A 171 15.52 4.43 8.45
C GLY A 171 15.54 2.91 8.53
N GLY A 172 14.43 2.29 8.97
CA GLY A 172 14.28 0.84 9.02
C GLY A 172 14.47 0.13 7.67
N LEU A 173 13.98 0.75 6.59
CA LEU A 173 14.07 0.17 5.24
C LEU A 173 15.44 0.41 4.56
N LEU A 174 16.01 1.61 4.72
CA LEU A 174 17.27 2.00 4.10
C LEU A 174 18.48 1.41 4.82
N LEU A 175 18.45 1.36 6.15
CA LEU A 175 19.54 0.84 7.00
C LEU A 175 19.29 -0.63 7.39
N ARG A 176 18.45 -1.36 6.65
CA ARG A 176 18.02 -2.72 6.99
C ARG A 176 19.19 -3.69 7.22
N THR A 177 20.26 -3.59 6.43
CA THR A 177 21.44 -4.46 6.55
C THR A 177 22.19 -4.21 7.85
N GLU A 178 22.39 -2.94 8.22
CA GLU A 178 23.03 -2.55 9.49
C GLU A 178 22.18 -2.97 10.69
N ILE A 179 20.85 -2.81 10.62
CA ILE A 179 19.94 -3.28 11.68
C ILE A 179 20.09 -4.79 11.89
N VAL A 180 20.16 -5.56 10.81
CA VAL A 180 20.31 -7.02 10.89
C VAL A 180 21.71 -7.43 11.36
N LYS A 181 22.75 -6.65 11.05
CA LYS A 181 24.10 -6.87 11.62
C LYS A 181 24.09 -6.77 13.15
N LEU A 182 23.33 -5.84 13.73
CA LEU A 182 23.20 -5.69 15.19
C LEU A 182 22.20 -6.69 15.81
N ALA A 183 21.10 -6.98 15.12
CA ALA A 183 20.05 -7.88 15.57
C ALA A 183 19.72 -8.93 14.50
N PRO A 184 20.48 -10.04 14.42
CA PRO A 184 20.31 -11.06 13.38
C PRO A 184 18.90 -11.68 13.33
N ALA A 185 18.19 -11.71 14.45
CA ALA A 185 16.81 -12.18 14.54
C ALA A 185 15.84 -11.42 13.60
N MET A 186 16.15 -10.16 13.25
CA MET A 186 15.32 -9.36 12.34
C MET A 186 15.45 -9.78 10.87
N ALA A 187 16.42 -10.61 10.50
CA ALA A 187 16.60 -11.08 9.12
C ALA A 187 15.34 -11.78 8.58
N GLY A 188 14.69 -12.58 9.43
CA GLY A 188 13.46 -13.28 9.08
C GLY A 188 12.29 -12.33 8.81
N PHE A 189 12.18 -11.24 9.58
CA PHE A 189 11.15 -10.22 9.38
C PHE A 189 11.31 -9.53 8.02
N TYR A 190 12.51 -9.06 7.69
CA TYR A 190 12.77 -8.43 6.40
C TYR A 190 12.58 -9.40 5.22
N SER A 191 12.98 -10.67 5.39
CA SER A 191 12.78 -11.70 4.36
C SER A 191 11.30 -12.04 4.15
N ALA A 192 10.49 -12.06 5.21
CA ALA A 192 9.05 -12.34 5.13
C ALA A 192 8.29 -11.28 4.33
N ILE A 193 8.75 -10.02 4.36
CA ILE A 193 8.19 -8.92 3.54
C ILE A 193 8.87 -8.79 2.17
N GLY A 194 9.66 -9.78 1.75
CA GLY A 194 10.32 -9.82 0.43
C GLY A 194 11.60 -8.98 0.32
N LEU A 195 12.07 -8.39 1.42
CA LEU A 195 13.30 -7.60 1.50
C LEU A 195 14.45 -8.47 2.01
N GLY A 196 14.97 -9.35 1.16
CA GLY A 196 16.16 -10.15 1.48
C GLY A 196 17.32 -9.26 1.94
N VAL A 197 18.03 -9.70 2.98
CA VAL A 197 19.19 -8.99 3.56
C VAL A 197 20.46 -9.80 3.32
N ASN A 198 21.40 -9.25 2.55
CA ASN A 198 22.73 -9.81 2.41
C ASN A 198 23.67 -9.18 3.44
N VAL A 199 23.88 -9.87 4.56
CA VAL A 199 24.77 -9.40 5.63
C VAL A 199 26.25 -9.70 5.36
N VAL A 200 26.52 -10.69 4.50
CA VAL A 200 27.90 -11.11 4.18
C VAL A 200 28.53 -10.14 3.18
N GLY A 201 27.74 -9.50 2.33
CA GLY A 201 28.25 -8.59 1.29
C GLY A 201 28.87 -9.33 0.10
N LEU A 202 28.64 -10.64 0.02
CA LEU A 202 29.07 -11.52 -1.06
C LEU A 202 27.86 -12.21 -1.69
N GLU A 203 27.93 -12.47 -2.97
CA GLU A 203 26.89 -13.17 -3.72
C GLU A 203 27.50 -14.29 -4.56
N PHE A 204 26.77 -15.41 -4.69
CA PHE A 204 27.12 -16.47 -5.62
C PHE A 204 26.45 -16.22 -6.97
N SER A 205 27.23 -16.14 -8.04
CA SER A 205 26.76 -16.07 -9.42
C SER A 205 27.25 -17.27 -10.23
N GLU A 206 26.62 -17.54 -11.37
CA GLU A 206 27.08 -18.55 -12.34
C GLU A 206 27.25 -19.96 -11.75
N VAL A 207 26.31 -20.37 -10.88
CA VAL A 207 26.35 -21.69 -10.26
C VAL A 207 26.05 -22.77 -11.30
N SER A 208 27.03 -23.65 -11.52
CA SER A 208 26.91 -24.83 -12.38
C SER A 208 27.25 -26.08 -11.59
N THR A 209 26.52 -27.16 -11.86
CA THR A 209 26.73 -28.45 -11.22
C THR A 209 26.84 -29.50 -12.30
N LEU A 210 27.95 -30.21 -12.31
CA LEU A 210 28.22 -31.28 -13.25
C LEU A 210 28.41 -32.58 -12.47
N MET A 211 27.56 -33.56 -12.74
CA MET A 211 27.79 -34.93 -12.28
C MET A 211 28.55 -35.67 -13.38
N SER A 212 29.71 -36.22 -13.03
CA SER A 212 30.53 -37.02 -13.92
C SER A 212 30.88 -38.34 -13.25
N ARG A 213 31.00 -39.41 -14.03
CA ARG A 213 31.44 -40.71 -13.53
C ARG A 213 32.93 -40.85 -13.82
N ARG A 214 33.76 -40.93 -12.78
CA ARG A 214 35.21 -41.14 -12.90
C ARG A 214 35.53 -42.55 -12.41
N GLY A 215 35.65 -43.49 -13.34
CA GLY A 215 35.79 -44.91 -13.02
C GLY A 215 34.51 -45.49 -12.41
N ASP A 216 34.60 -46.08 -11.22
CA ASP A 216 33.47 -46.70 -10.50
C ASP A 216 32.78 -45.74 -9.51
N SER A 217 33.26 -44.50 -9.38
CA SER A 217 32.68 -43.50 -8.48
C SER A 217 32.02 -42.35 -9.25
N GLU A 218 30.83 -41.97 -8.81
CA GLU A 218 30.19 -40.73 -9.25
C GLU A 218 30.83 -39.55 -8.52
N VAL A 219 31.16 -38.50 -9.26
CA VAL A 219 31.77 -37.27 -8.74
C VAL A 219 30.88 -36.11 -9.12
N ILE A 220 30.48 -35.33 -8.13
CA ILE A 220 29.78 -34.06 -8.36
C ILE A 220 30.82 -32.93 -8.30
N SER A 221 30.88 -32.13 -9.36
CA SER A 221 31.71 -30.93 -9.46
C SER A 221 30.80 -29.72 -9.50
N VAL A 222 31.07 -28.77 -8.60
CA VAL A 222 30.28 -27.55 -8.41
C VAL A 222 31.20 -26.38 -8.69
N THR A 223 30.89 -25.62 -9.73
CA THR A 223 31.63 -24.42 -10.10
C THR A 223 30.72 -23.22 -9.92
N ALA A 224 31.21 -22.19 -9.25
CA ALA A 224 30.48 -20.94 -9.06
C ALA A 224 31.44 -19.76 -8.89
N THR A 225 30.90 -18.56 -9.07
CA THR A 225 31.64 -17.30 -8.94
C THR A 225 31.16 -16.55 -7.70
N ILE A 226 32.08 -16.07 -6.87
CA ILE A 226 31.81 -15.25 -5.69
C ILE A 226 32.04 -13.79 -6.07
N ARG A 227 31.01 -12.96 -6.00
CA ARG A 227 31.10 -11.52 -6.32
C ARG A 227 30.93 -10.67 -5.05
N GLY A 228 31.80 -9.66 -4.89
CA GLY A 228 31.65 -8.63 -3.87
C GLY A 228 30.57 -7.63 -4.22
N VAL A 229 29.50 -7.56 -3.42
CA VAL A 229 28.38 -6.62 -3.64
C VAL A 229 28.37 -5.44 -2.68
N GLU A 230 29.26 -5.44 -1.67
CA GLU A 230 29.45 -4.32 -0.75
C GLU A 230 30.40 -3.26 -1.36
N ALA A 231 30.28 -2.01 -0.93
CA ALA A 231 31.13 -0.90 -1.41
C ALA A 231 32.54 -0.88 -0.77
N ARG A 232 32.88 -1.91 0.01
CA ARG A 232 34.16 -2.08 0.70
C ARG A 232 34.72 -3.47 0.42
N ARG A 233 36.04 -3.66 0.63
CA ARG A 233 36.68 -4.96 0.61
C ARG A 233 36.07 -5.90 1.66
N VAL A 234 35.77 -7.13 1.28
CA VAL A 234 35.15 -8.16 2.15
C VAL A 234 36.02 -9.42 2.19
N VAL A 235 36.25 -9.94 3.38
CA VAL A 235 36.93 -11.24 3.59
C VAL A 235 35.96 -12.37 3.24
N VAL A 236 36.40 -13.32 2.42
CA VAL A 236 35.58 -14.43 1.94
C VAL A 236 35.56 -15.54 2.99
N PRO A 237 34.39 -15.87 3.60
CA PRO A 237 34.30 -17.02 4.50
C PRO A 237 34.43 -18.34 3.74
N PRO A 238 34.78 -19.45 4.42
CA PRO A 238 34.72 -20.78 3.82
C PRO A 238 33.35 -21.03 3.18
N VAL A 239 33.29 -21.59 1.98
CA VAL A 239 32.03 -21.92 1.32
C VAL A 239 31.58 -23.28 1.79
N VAL A 240 30.32 -23.39 2.16
CA VAL A 240 29.71 -24.64 2.61
C VAL A 240 28.72 -25.12 1.57
N VAL A 241 29.01 -26.28 1.01
CA VAL A 241 28.17 -26.97 0.03
C VAL A 241 27.34 -28.00 0.77
N SER A 242 26.01 -27.94 0.60
CA SER A 242 25.06 -28.85 1.24
C SER A 242 24.25 -29.57 0.17
N LEU A 243 24.23 -30.90 0.23
CA LEU A 243 23.35 -31.75 -0.57
C LEU A 243 22.08 -32.03 0.22
N LEU A 244 20.93 -31.74 -0.38
CA LEU A 244 19.64 -31.87 0.26
C LEU A 244 18.76 -32.89 -0.47
N ASP A 245 17.90 -33.53 0.30
CA ASP A 245 16.86 -34.40 -0.24
C ASP A 245 15.71 -33.58 -0.86
N ALA A 246 14.67 -34.28 -1.35
CA ALA A 246 13.51 -33.66 -1.96
C ALA A 246 12.64 -32.83 -0.97
N LYS A 247 12.82 -33.06 0.34
CA LYS A 247 12.13 -32.34 1.42
C LYS A 247 12.95 -31.16 1.94
N GLY A 248 14.15 -30.93 1.41
CA GLY A 248 15.07 -29.87 1.85
C GLY A 248 15.88 -30.22 3.11
N ALA A 249 15.94 -31.50 3.52
CA ALA A 249 16.80 -31.94 4.61
C ALA A 249 18.23 -32.17 4.11
N SER A 250 19.23 -31.70 4.87
CA SER A 250 20.66 -31.85 4.52
C SER A 250 21.12 -33.30 4.70
N LEU A 251 21.47 -33.97 3.60
CA LEU A 251 22.01 -35.34 3.59
C LEU A 251 23.52 -35.35 3.82
N TYR A 252 24.23 -34.36 3.28
CA TYR A 252 25.67 -34.23 3.42
C TYR A 252 26.10 -32.78 3.24
N GLN A 253 27.14 -32.37 3.96
CA GLN A 253 27.65 -31.00 3.93
C GLN A 253 29.17 -31.02 4.06
N TRP A 254 29.85 -30.25 3.22
CA TRP A 254 31.29 -30.06 3.32
C TRP A 254 31.68 -28.60 3.06
N SER A 255 32.81 -28.19 3.62
CA SER A 255 33.37 -26.85 3.45
C SER A 255 34.56 -26.85 2.53
N VAL A 256 34.67 -25.84 1.67
CA VAL A 256 35.82 -25.59 0.79
C VAL A 256 36.30 -24.16 1.02
N MET A 257 37.62 -23.97 1.08
CA MET A 257 38.21 -22.64 1.16
C MET A 257 38.27 -22.04 -0.24
N PRO A 258 37.72 -20.84 -0.48
CA PRO A 258 37.87 -20.14 -1.75
C PRO A 258 39.34 -19.79 -2.04
N PRO A 259 39.72 -19.67 -3.33
CA PRO A 259 41.11 -19.41 -3.70
C PRO A 259 41.59 -18.00 -3.30
N ALA A 260 40.68 -17.02 -3.23
CA ALA A 260 40.98 -15.68 -2.73
C ALA A 260 40.43 -15.50 -1.30
N PRO A 261 41.24 -15.02 -0.34
CA PRO A 261 40.80 -14.78 1.04
C PRO A 261 39.95 -13.50 1.18
N ASP A 262 40.04 -12.57 0.24
CA ASP A 262 39.29 -11.32 0.19
C ASP A 262 38.88 -10.97 -1.25
N VAL A 263 37.83 -10.16 -1.37
CA VAL A 263 37.26 -9.71 -2.65
C VAL A 263 37.01 -8.21 -2.56
N GLU A 264 37.47 -7.47 -3.57
CA GLU A 264 37.21 -6.04 -3.73
C GLU A 264 35.76 -5.75 -4.18
N PRO A 265 35.26 -4.51 -4.00
CA PRO A 265 33.93 -4.13 -4.48
C PRO A 265 33.74 -4.42 -5.97
N GLY A 266 32.77 -5.27 -6.30
CA GLY A 266 32.47 -5.69 -7.68
C GLY A 266 33.42 -6.73 -8.27
N GLU A 267 34.50 -7.10 -7.59
CA GLU A 267 35.39 -8.18 -8.02
C GLU A 267 34.66 -9.53 -7.95
N ALA A 268 35.05 -10.44 -8.85
CA ALA A 268 34.45 -11.75 -9.01
C ALA A 268 35.53 -12.83 -9.00
N VAL A 269 35.42 -13.80 -8.09
CA VAL A 269 36.39 -14.89 -7.90
C VAL A 269 35.71 -16.23 -8.15
N ALA A 270 36.22 -17.01 -9.09
CA ALA A 270 35.72 -18.35 -9.35
C ALA A 270 36.20 -19.34 -8.29
N PHE A 271 35.34 -20.28 -7.89
CA PHE A 271 35.72 -21.43 -7.07
C PHE A 271 35.12 -22.72 -7.64
N SER A 272 35.76 -23.85 -7.32
CA SER A 272 35.29 -25.19 -7.67
C SER A 272 35.36 -26.08 -6.44
N ALA A 273 34.33 -26.90 -6.26
CA ALA A 273 34.23 -27.89 -5.19
C ALA A 273 33.82 -29.24 -5.78
N GLU A 274 34.59 -30.29 -5.46
CA GLU A 274 34.30 -31.65 -5.89
C GLU A 274 33.96 -32.54 -4.70
N LEU A 275 32.96 -33.40 -4.87
CA LEU A 275 32.64 -34.46 -3.92
C LEU A 275 32.55 -35.80 -4.66
N ALA A 276 33.35 -36.76 -4.21
CA ALA A 276 33.27 -38.14 -4.67
C ALA A 276 32.18 -38.91 -3.90
N SER A 277 31.48 -39.78 -4.62
CA SER A 277 30.42 -40.64 -4.11
C SER A 277 29.33 -39.87 -3.36
N PRO A 278 28.58 -38.96 -4.03
CA PRO A 278 27.50 -38.24 -3.39
C PRO A 278 26.43 -39.21 -2.84
N PRO A 279 25.83 -38.91 -1.67
CA PRO A 279 24.79 -39.76 -1.10
C PRO A 279 23.59 -39.86 -2.03
N LYS A 280 23.07 -41.09 -2.19
CA LYS A 280 21.85 -41.34 -2.95
C LYS A 280 20.68 -40.57 -2.32
N GLY A 281 19.83 -39.99 -3.17
CA GLY A 281 18.66 -39.22 -2.73
C GLY A 281 18.90 -37.71 -2.63
N ALA A 282 20.12 -37.22 -2.88
CA ALA A 282 20.38 -35.79 -3.06
C ALA A 282 19.72 -35.30 -4.36
N THR A 283 18.74 -34.42 -4.24
CA THR A 283 18.03 -33.81 -5.38
C THR A 283 18.30 -32.31 -5.52
N GLN A 284 18.80 -31.69 -4.45
CA GLN A 284 19.07 -30.26 -4.40
C GLN A 284 20.48 -30.00 -3.90
N LEU A 285 21.07 -28.91 -4.37
CA LEU A 285 22.37 -28.41 -3.92
C LEU A 285 22.21 -26.99 -3.41
N ARG A 286 22.76 -26.72 -2.23
CA ARG A 286 22.76 -25.38 -1.65
C ARG A 286 24.18 -24.95 -1.33
N LEU A 287 24.49 -23.74 -1.78
CA LEU A 287 25.70 -23.02 -1.41
C LEU A 287 25.35 -22.04 -0.29
N GLY A 288 26.24 -21.94 0.69
CA GLY A 288 26.19 -20.91 1.71
C GLY A 288 27.60 -20.51 2.06
N PHE A 289 27.77 -19.28 2.51
CA PHE A 289 28.99 -18.95 3.24
C PHE A 289 28.90 -19.60 4.61
N ALA A 290 30.01 -20.16 5.06
CA ALA A 290 30.13 -20.61 6.42
C ALA A 290 29.73 -19.45 7.31
N PRO A 291 28.91 -19.73 8.32
CA PRO A 291 28.57 -18.72 9.27
C PRO A 291 29.89 -18.23 9.83
N GLY A 292 30.21 -16.96 9.64
CA GLY A 292 31.02 -16.24 10.62
C GLY A 292 30.19 -16.19 11.89
N ARG A 293 29.94 -17.34 12.54
CA ARG A 293 28.93 -17.52 13.58
C ARG A 293 27.56 -16.87 13.26
N GLN A 294 26.83 -17.24 12.20
CA GLN A 294 25.39 -17.61 12.19
C GLN A 294 24.86 -17.80 10.74
N ASN A 295 24.08 -18.87 10.49
CA ASN A 295 23.67 -19.38 9.17
C ASN A 295 22.15 -19.20 8.95
N VAL A 296 21.72 -18.71 7.78
CA VAL A 296 20.33 -18.86 7.27
C VAL A 296 20.33 -19.19 5.77
N ALA A 297 19.32 -19.95 5.37
CA ALA A 297 19.15 -20.61 4.09
C ALA A 297 18.46 -19.80 3.00
N VAL A 298 18.99 -19.87 1.79
CA VAL A 298 18.28 -19.51 0.56
C VAL A 298 18.32 -20.72 -0.37
N ALA A 299 17.15 -21.13 -0.85
CA ALA A 299 16.96 -22.25 -1.77
C ALA A 299 16.87 -21.71 -3.21
N VAL A 300 17.57 -22.34 -4.15
CA VAL A 300 17.44 -22.10 -5.60
C VAL A 300 17.08 -23.44 -6.25
N PRO A 301 16.05 -23.50 -7.12
CA PRO A 301 15.65 -24.74 -7.77
C PRO A 301 16.67 -25.17 -8.84
N ALA A 302 17.00 -26.47 -8.86
CA ALA A 302 17.90 -27.06 -9.84
C ALA A 302 17.22 -27.13 -11.23
N ALA A 303 17.91 -26.60 -12.25
CA ALA A 303 17.41 -26.52 -13.61
C ALA A 303 17.51 -27.85 -14.38
N THR A 304 16.57 -27.97 -15.32
CA THR A 304 16.20 -29.11 -16.17
C THR A 304 17.33 -29.62 -17.08
N LYS A 305 17.40 -30.96 -17.20
CA LYS A 305 18.24 -31.73 -18.12
C LYS A 305 18.15 -31.18 -19.56
N GLN A 306 19.29 -30.80 -20.14
CA GLN A 306 19.45 -30.75 -21.60
C GLN A 306 20.39 -31.86 -22.03
N THR A 307 19.81 -32.80 -22.78
CA THR A 307 20.47 -33.87 -23.50
C THR A 307 21.10 -33.28 -24.75
N SER A 308 22.41 -33.43 -24.92
CA SER A 308 23.06 -33.27 -26.22
C SER A 308 24.05 -34.42 -26.42
N GLN A 309 23.72 -35.22 -27.43
CA GLN A 309 24.45 -36.34 -28.04
C GLN A 309 25.85 -35.87 -28.51
N GLU A 310 26.91 -36.63 -28.22
CA GLU A 310 27.53 -37.62 -29.12
C GLU A 310 27.90 -37.04 -30.49
N THR A 311 29.20 -36.88 -30.77
CA THR A 311 29.82 -37.30 -32.05
C THR A 311 31.33 -37.38 -31.85
N THR A 312 31.82 -38.62 -31.93
CA THR A 312 33.21 -39.02 -32.08
C THR A 312 33.76 -38.64 -33.45
N HIS A 313 34.95 -38.05 -33.51
CA HIS A 313 36.01 -38.39 -34.48
C HIS A 313 37.36 -37.88 -34.01
#